data_AF-A0A8I2ZN57-F1
#
_entry.id   AF-A0A8I2ZN57-F1
#
_cell.length_a   1.000
_cell.length_b   1.000
_cell.length_c   1.000
_cell.angle_alpha   90.00
_cell.angle_beta   90.00
_cell.angle_gamma   90.00
#
_symmetry.space_group_name_H-M   'P 1'
#
loop_
_entity.id
_entity.type
_entity.pdbx_description
1 polymer ?
#
loop_
_entity_poly.entity_id
_entity_poly.type
_entity_poly.pdbx_seq_one_letter_code
_entity_poly.pdbx_strand_id
1 'polypeptide(L)'
;MDRNQDNANLLDTHNRLTADIVARFRTLTMLATIQAEASTQNVDPQTIAVTGMSMQMEFEGLNSSVKELLALSRRLKELWLFGRLGDEDERAKAQAEKLDQDVVRVAELVNSIQGNRYTKLAEENGGVWAFMTAANSRNEVTEAPLTQIAPTPGPGTGTGAAPTPMPAP
;
A
#
# COMPACT_ATOMS: atom_id res chain seq x y z
N MET A 1 -4.54 28.44 5.72
CA MET A 1 -5.97 28.58 5.40
C MET A 1 -6.74 27.76 6.42
N ASP A 2 -7.51 28.45 7.24
CA ASP A 2 -8.20 27.88 8.40
C ASP A 2 -9.34 26.95 7.96
N ARG A 3 -9.11 25.63 7.98
CA ARG A 3 -10.11 24.58 7.65
C ARG A 3 -11.45 24.77 8.37
N ASN A 4 -11.46 25.35 9.56
CA ASN A 4 -12.69 25.63 10.31
C ASN A 4 -13.58 26.68 9.63
N GLN A 5 -13.00 27.65 8.93
CA GLN A 5 -13.73 28.68 8.19
C GLN A 5 -14.34 28.09 6.91
N ASP A 6 -13.62 27.19 6.24
CA ASP A 6 -14.12 26.46 5.07
C ASP A 6 -15.24 25.45 5.44
N ASN A 7 -15.16 24.81 6.61
CA ASN A 7 -16.19 23.89 7.10
C ASN A 7 -17.49 24.60 7.51
N ALA A 8 -17.40 25.76 8.18
CA ALA A 8 -18.57 26.57 8.52
C ALA A 8 -19.28 27.08 7.26
N ASN A 9 -18.51 27.48 6.23
CA ASN A 9 -19.03 27.86 4.92
C ASN A 9 -19.73 26.70 4.19
N LEU A 10 -19.24 25.46 4.38
CA LEU A 10 -19.85 24.27 3.78
C LEU A 10 -21.26 23.98 4.32
N LEU A 11 -21.45 24.06 5.64
CA LEU A 11 -22.76 23.86 6.27
C LEU A 11 -23.73 25.00 5.93
N ASP A 12 -23.25 26.24 5.89
CA ASP A 12 -24.06 27.38 5.45
C ASP A 12 -24.51 27.21 3.98
N THR A 13 -23.59 26.82 3.10
CA THR A 13 -23.88 26.51 1.70
C THR A 13 -24.90 25.37 1.58
N HIS A 14 -24.77 24.30 2.35
CA HIS A 14 -25.73 23.19 2.38
C HIS A 14 -27.14 23.65 2.79
N ASN A 15 -27.24 24.46 3.86
CA ASN A 15 -28.50 24.98 4.36
C ASN A 15 -29.15 25.93 3.35
N ARG A 16 -28.35 26.80 2.72
CA ARG A 16 -28.80 27.68 1.65
C ARG A 16 -29.37 26.90 0.46
N LEU A 17 -28.65 25.88 0.00
CA LEU A 17 -29.08 25.04 -1.14
C LEU A 17 -30.36 24.27 -0.82
N THR A 18 -30.46 23.71 0.40
CA THR A 18 -31.66 23.00 0.85
C THR A 18 -32.88 23.93 0.91
N ALA A 19 -32.70 25.13 1.46
CA ALA A 19 -33.76 26.14 1.51
C ALA A 19 -34.19 26.56 0.10
N ASP A 20 -33.25 26.77 -0.81
CA ASP A 20 -33.52 27.15 -2.20
C ASP A 20 -34.26 26.04 -2.96
N ILE A 21 -33.87 24.78 -2.80
CA ILE A 21 -34.57 23.62 -3.39
C ILE A 21 -36.03 23.56 -2.93
N VAL A 22 -36.27 23.65 -1.62
CA VAL A 22 -37.64 23.59 -1.06
C VAL A 22 -38.46 24.80 -1.49
N ALA A 23 -37.88 26.00 -1.49
CA ALA A 23 -38.55 27.23 -1.92
C ALA A 23 -38.98 27.15 -3.39
N ARG A 24 -38.06 26.75 -4.29
CA ARG A 24 -38.34 26.62 -5.72
C ARG A 24 -39.37 25.53 -6.02
N PHE A 25 -39.30 24.39 -5.32
CA PHE A 25 -40.30 23.33 -5.46
C PHE A 25 -41.70 23.81 -5.05
N ARG A 26 -41.80 24.58 -3.97
CA ARG A 26 -43.06 25.22 -3.56
C ARG A 26 -43.58 26.18 -4.63
N THR A 27 -42.73 27.04 -5.19
CA THR A 27 -43.10 27.97 -6.26
C THR A 27 -43.57 27.22 -7.51
N LEU A 28 -42.88 26.16 -7.90
CA LEU A 28 -43.23 25.33 -9.06
C LEU A 28 -44.60 24.65 -8.87
N THR A 29 -44.89 24.14 -7.66
CA THR A 29 -46.21 23.59 -7.31
C THR A 29 -47.30 24.66 -7.40
N MET A 30 -47.02 25.89 -6.93
CA MET A 30 -47.95 27.01 -7.00
C MET A 30 -48.24 27.42 -8.46
N LEU A 31 -47.21 27.55 -9.29
CA LEU A 31 -47.37 27.86 -10.72
C LEU A 31 -48.16 26.76 -11.45
N ALA A 32 -47.93 25.49 -11.12
CA ALA A 32 -48.69 24.38 -11.66
C ALA A 32 -50.19 24.45 -11.27
N THR A 33 -50.51 24.84 -10.02
CA THR A 33 -51.91 25.04 -9.61
C THR A 33 -52.56 26.21 -10.32
N ILE A 34 -51.85 27.33 -10.50
CA ILE A 34 -52.33 28.49 -11.25
C ILE A 34 -52.59 28.11 -12.71
N GLN A 35 -51.68 27.34 -13.34
CA GLN A 35 -51.86 26.88 -14.71
C GLN A 35 -53.05 25.92 -14.86
N ALA A 36 -53.27 25.03 -13.89
CA ALA A 36 -54.42 24.14 -13.87
C ALA A 36 -55.74 24.92 -13.75
N GLU A 37 -55.83 25.88 -12.83
CA GLU A 37 -57.00 26.74 -12.69
C GLU A 37 -57.23 27.60 -13.95
N ALA A 38 -56.16 28.15 -14.53
CA ALA A 38 -56.22 28.94 -15.75
C ALA A 38 -56.76 28.16 -16.95
N SER A 39 -56.43 26.87 -17.05
CA SER A 39 -56.95 25.98 -18.09
C SER A 39 -58.47 25.73 -17.96
N THR A 40 -59.01 25.80 -16.73
CA THR A 40 -60.45 25.62 -16.47
C THR A 40 -61.27 26.92 -16.60
N GLN A 41 -60.66 28.08 -16.37
CA GLN A 41 -61.36 29.37 -16.29
C GLN A 41 -61.26 30.26 -17.54
N ASN A 42 -60.78 29.75 -18.68
CA ASN A 42 -60.63 30.53 -19.92
C ASN A 42 -59.86 31.85 -19.69
N VAL A 43 -58.78 31.74 -18.91
CA VAL A 43 -57.91 32.87 -18.53
C VAL A 43 -57.14 33.38 -19.73
N ASP A 44 -56.79 34.68 -19.72
CA ASP A 44 -56.03 35.36 -20.78
C ASP A 44 -54.77 34.55 -21.18
N PRO A 45 -54.60 34.20 -22.47
CA PRO A 45 -53.48 33.39 -22.95
C PRO A 45 -52.10 33.98 -22.64
N GLN A 46 -51.98 35.31 -22.45
CA GLN A 46 -50.72 35.92 -22.01
C GLN A 46 -50.32 35.47 -20.60
N THR A 47 -51.30 35.32 -19.71
CA THR A 47 -51.06 34.87 -18.32
C THR A 47 -50.60 33.41 -18.26
N ILE A 48 -51.15 32.56 -19.13
CA ILE A 48 -50.75 31.15 -19.26
C ILE A 48 -49.32 31.04 -19.78
N ALA A 49 -48.94 31.84 -20.79
CA ALA A 49 -47.59 31.86 -21.35
C ALA A 49 -46.55 32.30 -20.31
N VAL A 50 -46.82 33.36 -19.53
CA VAL A 50 -45.93 33.83 -18.46
C VAL A 50 -45.78 32.78 -17.35
N THR A 51 -46.88 32.11 -16.98
CA THR A 51 -46.85 31.03 -15.99
C THR A 51 -45.98 29.87 -16.46
N GLY A 52 -46.10 29.46 -17.73
CA GLY A 52 -45.24 28.43 -18.33
C GLY A 52 -43.76 28.80 -18.39
N MET A 53 -43.45 30.05 -18.76
CA MET A 53 -42.07 30.56 -18.75
C MET A 53 -41.48 30.61 -17.34
N SER A 54 -42.28 31.06 -16.36
CA SER A 54 -41.88 31.09 -14.95
C SER A 54 -41.64 29.67 -14.41
N MET A 55 -42.48 28.70 -14.79
CA MET A 55 -42.32 27.31 -14.38
C MET A 55 -41.01 26.71 -14.91
N GLN A 56 -40.66 26.99 -16.17
CA GLN A 56 -39.40 26.55 -16.77
C GLN A 56 -38.19 27.17 -16.05
N MET A 57 -38.24 28.48 -15.76
CA MET A 57 -37.17 29.18 -15.05
C MET A 57 -36.96 28.64 -13.63
N GLU A 58 -38.04 28.37 -12.89
CA GLU A 58 -37.94 27.79 -11.55
C GLU A 58 -37.43 26.35 -11.59
N PHE A 59 -37.76 25.58 -12.63
CA PHE A 59 -37.21 24.24 -12.83
C PHE A 59 -35.70 24.25 -13.13
N GLU A 60 -35.24 25.18 -13.96
CA GLU A 60 -33.82 25.36 -14.26
C GLU A 60 -33.04 25.79 -13.01
N GLY A 61 -33.59 26.72 -12.23
CA GLY A 61 -33.05 27.11 -10.92
C GLY A 61 -32.95 25.93 -9.96
N LEU A 62 -34.01 25.14 -9.82
CA LEU A 62 -34.04 23.94 -9.00
C LEU A 62 -32.95 22.94 -9.41
N ASN A 63 -32.83 22.67 -10.71
CA ASN A 63 -31.81 21.77 -11.26
C ASN A 63 -30.39 22.28 -10.97
N SER A 64 -30.16 23.60 -11.02
CA SER A 64 -28.88 24.20 -10.65
C SER A 64 -28.56 23.96 -9.17
N SER A 65 -29.52 24.23 -8.27
CA SER A 65 -29.32 24.06 -6.82
C SER A 65 -29.06 22.59 -6.45
N VAL A 66 -29.68 21.64 -7.14
CA VAL A 66 -29.38 20.19 -6.97
C VAL A 66 -27.97 19.85 -7.47
N LYS A 67 -27.53 20.40 -8.61
CA LYS A 67 -26.15 20.20 -9.11
C LYS A 67 -25.11 20.77 -8.15
N GLU A 68 -25.38 21.95 -7.59
CA GLU A 68 -24.52 22.57 -6.57
C GLU A 68 -24.45 21.71 -5.29
N LEU A 69 -25.57 21.10 -4.88
CA LEU A 69 -25.59 20.17 -3.75
C LEU A 69 -24.75 18.91 -4.03
N LEU A 70 -24.82 18.36 -5.25
CA LEU A 70 -23.98 17.23 -5.66
C LEU A 70 -22.50 17.61 -5.71
N ALA A 71 -22.16 18.80 -6.21
CA ALA A 71 -20.80 19.31 -6.21
C ALA A 71 -20.27 19.49 -4.77
N LEU A 72 -21.10 20.00 -3.86
CA LEU A 72 -20.78 20.09 -2.43
C LEU A 72 -20.50 18.72 -1.82
N SER A 73 -21.32 17.70 -2.15
CA SER A 73 -21.11 16.33 -1.69
C SER A 73 -19.79 15.73 -2.20
N ARG A 74 -19.39 16.08 -3.42
CA ARG A 74 -18.10 15.69 -4.00
C ARG A 74 -16.96 16.35 -3.24
N ARG A 75 -17.03 17.65 -2.99
CA ARG A 75 -16.03 18.39 -2.20
C ARG A 75 -15.92 17.84 -0.77
N LEU A 76 -17.04 17.47 -0.16
CA LEU A 76 -17.04 16.82 1.15
C LEU A 76 -16.31 15.48 1.08
N LYS A 77 -16.64 14.62 0.11
CA LYS A 77 -15.94 13.35 -0.10
C LYS A 77 -14.44 13.56 -0.36
N GLU A 78 -14.05 14.59 -1.11
CA GLU A 78 -12.65 14.96 -1.32
C GLU A 78 -11.98 15.38 0.00
N LEU A 79 -12.65 16.15 0.86
CA LEU A 79 -12.14 16.46 2.20
C LEU A 79 -11.99 15.21 3.09
N TRP A 80 -12.86 14.22 2.93
CA TRP A 80 -12.74 12.93 3.62
C TRP A 80 -11.61 12.07 3.05
N LEU A 81 -11.49 11.99 1.73
CA LEU A 81 -10.51 11.16 1.02
C LEU A 81 -9.09 11.74 1.12
N PHE A 82 -8.97 13.08 1.06
CA PHE A 82 -7.76 13.85 1.30
C PHE A 82 -7.66 14.35 2.75
N GLY A 83 -8.51 13.82 3.64
CA GLY A 83 -8.30 13.87 5.10
C GLY A 83 -6.94 13.22 5.44
N ARG A 84 -6.44 13.31 6.68
CA ARG A 84 -5.09 12.82 7.04
C ARG A 84 -4.94 11.30 6.80
N LEU A 85 -4.74 10.91 5.54
CA LEU A 85 -4.45 9.56 5.07
C LEU A 85 -2.96 9.24 5.32
N GLY A 86 -2.45 9.68 6.47
CA GLY A 86 -1.02 9.67 6.78
C GLY A 86 -0.67 9.79 8.26
N ASP A 87 -1.65 10.00 9.14
CA ASP A 87 -1.39 9.94 10.59
C ASP A 87 -1.31 8.49 11.09
N GLU A 88 -2.09 7.60 10.47
CA GLU A 88 -1.95 6.15 10.64
C GLU A 88 -0.58 5.68 10.11
N ASP A 89 -0.07 6.29 9.04
CA ASP A 89 1.23 5.94 8.46
C ASP A 89 2.41 6.32 9.36
N GLU A 90 2.37 7.41 10.13
CA GLU A 90 3.49 7.70 11.03
C GLU A 90 3.56 6.71 12.20
N ARG A 91 2.42 6.35 12.78
CA ARG A 91 2.37 5.32 13.84
C ARG A 91 2.72 3.94 13.29
N ALA A 92 2.21 3.60 12.11
CA ALA A 92 2.54 2.35 11.43
C ALA A 92 4.02 2.29 11.03
N LYS A 93 4.61 3.40 10.55
CA LYS A 93 6.05 3.51 10.26
C LYS A 93 6.89 3.38 11.53
N ALA A 94 6.54 4.08 12.60
CA ALA A 94 7.24 3.98 13.87
C ALA A 94 7.15 2.56 14.47
N GLN A 95 6.00 1.90 14.32
CA GLN A 95 5.83 0.51 14.73
C GLN A 95 6.62 -0.46 13.85
N ALA A 96 6.66 -0.23 12.53
CA ALA A 96 7.47 -1.03 11.61
C ALA A 96 8.97 -0.88 11.88
N GLU A 97 9.44 0.33 12.16
CA GLU A 97 10.84 0.60 12.54
C GLU A 97 11.21 -0.07 13.86
N LYS A 98 10.31 -0.02 14.86
CA LYS A 98 10.51 -0.73 16.12
C LYS A 98 10.52 -2.25 15.92
N LEU A 99 9.62 -2.77 15.09
CA LEU A 99 9.56 -4.20 14.76
C LEU A 99 10.87 -4.66 14.11
N ASP A 100 11.41 -3.88 13.18
CA ASP A 100 12.68 -4.19 12.49
C ASP A 100 13.85 -4.27 13.48
N GLN A 101 13.94 -3.29 14.41
CA GLN A 101 14.95 -3.31 15.48
C GLN A 101 14.80 -4.51 16.42
N ASP A 102 13.56 -4.86 16.77
CA ASP A 102 13.29 -6.00 17.65
C ASP A 102 13.62 -7.33 16.93
N VAL A 103 13.35 -7.45 15.63
CA VAL A 103 13.73 -8.62 14.81
C VAL A 103 15.25 -8.79 14.77
N VAL A 104 16.00 -7.71 14.57
CA VAL A 104 17.48 -7.76 14.59
C VAL A 104 17.99 -8.22 15.95
N ARG A 105 17.45 -7.66 17.05
CA ARG A 105 17.86 -8.03 18.42
C ARG A 105 17.54 -9.50 18.73
N VAL A 106 16.38 -9.99 18.29
CA VAL A 106 16.00 -11.41 18.47
C VAL A 106 16.89 -12.31 17.62
N ALA A 107 17.23 -11.92 16.40
CA ALA A 107 18.15 -12.68 15.55
C ALA A 107 19.54 -12.78 16.17
N GLU A 108 20.08 -11.69 16.71
CA GLU A 108 21.36 -11.68 17.44
C GLU A 108 21.33 -12.56 18.68
N LEU A 109 20.25 -12.48 19.48
CA LEU A 109 20.09 -13.31 20.67
C LEU A 109 20.03 -14.79 20.31
N VAL A 110 19.22 -15.16 19.32
CA VAL A 110 19.13 -16.55 18.84
C VAL A 110 20.47 -17.03 18.31
N ASN A 111 21.18 -16.18 17.56
CA ASN A 111 22.51 -16.51 17.05
C ASN A 111 23.52 -16.75 18.18
N SER A 112 23.50 -15.94 19.24
CA SER A 112 24.38 -16.13 20.40
C SER A 112 24.09 -17.42 21.16
N ILE A 113 22.81 -17.79 21.31
CA ILE A 113 22.40 -19.04 21.97
C ILE A 113 22.84 -20.24 21.14
N GLN A 114 22.64 -20.18 19.83
CA GLN A 114 23.09 -21.23 18.92
C GLN A 114 24.61 -21.34 18.94
N GLY A 115 25.34 -20.23 18.85
CA GLY A 115 26.80 -20.22 18.93
C GLY A 115 27.33 -20.85 20.21
N ASN A 116 26.79 -20.47 21.38
CA ASN A 116 27.18 -21.06 22.65
C ASN A 116 26.92 -22.57 22.72
N ARG A 117 25.79 -23.04 22.16
CA ARG A 117 25.48 -24.47 22.10
C ARG A 117 26.43 -25.22 21.17
N TYR A 118 26.74 -24.66 20.00
CA TYR A 118 27.65 -25.30 19.05
C TYR A 118 29.10 -25.28 19.52
N THR A 119 29.56 -24.21 20.17
CA THR A 119 30.88 -24.17 20.81
C THR A 119 31.02 -25.26 21.86
N LYS A 120 30.02 -25.40 22.75
CA LYS A 120 30.04 -26.45 23.77
C LYS A 120 30.08 -27.86 23.16
N LEU A 121 29.28 -28.10 22.13
CA LEU A 121 29.28 -29.40 21.43
C LEU A 121 30.61 -29.67 20.71
N ALA A 122 31.22 -28.64 20.14
CA ALA A 122 32.52 -28.76 19.47
C ALA A 122 33.62 -29.08 20.49
N GLU A 123 33.66 -28.39 21.62
CA GLU A 123 34.60 -28.66 22.73
C GLU A 123 34.46 -30.09 23.26
N GLU A 124 33.22 -30.57 23.44
CA GLU A 124 32.93 -31.95 23.87
C GLU A 124 33.43 -33.02 22.88
N ASN A 125 33.59 -32.68 21.60
CA ASN A 125 34.08 -33.58 20.54
C ASN A 125 35.50 -33.24 20.06
N GLY A 126 36.22 -32.37 20.77
CA GLY A 126 37.61 -32.00 20.46
C GLY A 126 37.79 -31.07 19.24
N GLY A 127 36.73 -30.41 18.79
CA GLY A 127 36.74 -29.45 17.68
C GLY A 127 36.51 -28.00 18.14
N VAL A 128 36.71 -27.04 17.24
CA VAL A 128 36.42 -25.61 17.47
C VAL A 128 35.30 -25.18 16.53
N TRP A 129 34.22 -24.61 17.08
CA TRP A 129 33.13 -24.08 16.26
C TRP A 129 33.45 -22.67 15.74
N ALA A 130 33.19 -22.43 14.45
CA ALA A 130 33.31 -21.13 13.82
C ALA A 130 32.00 -20.77 13.10
N PHE A 131 31.49 -19.56 13.36
CA PHE A 131 30.28 -19.07 12.69
C PHE A 131 30.59 -18.75 11.23
N MET A 132 29.97 -19.47 10.29
CA MET A 132 30.10 -19.19 8.86
C MET A 132 29.24 -17.98 8.49
N THR A 133 29.83 -16.79 8.52
CA THR A 133 29.25 -15.63 7.84
C THR A 133 29.40 -15.78 6.31
N ALA A 134 28.50 -15.17 5.53
CA ALA A 134 28.51 -15.19 4.06
C ALA A 134 29.80 -14.61 3.43
N ALA A 135 30.67 -13.94 4.19
CA ALA A 135 32.00 -13.54 3.77
C ALA A 135 33.00 -14.72 3.72
N ASN A 136 32.82 -15.73 4.57
CA ASN A 136 33.72 -16.89 4.67
C ASN A 136 33.47 -17.92 3.56
N SER A 137 32.30 -17.92 2.93
CA SER A 137 31.98 -18.80 1.79
C SER A 137 32.60 -18.37 0.46
N ARG A 138 33.22 -17.17 0.38
CA ARG A 138 33.82 -16.66 -0.87
C ARG A 138 35.33 -16.88 -0.96
N ASN A 139 36.02 -17.22 0.14
CA ASN A 139 37.49 -17.20 0.20
C ASN A 139 38.18 -18.57 0.32
N GLU A 140 37.47 -19.70 0.29
CA GLU A 140 38.09 -21.04 0.33
C GLU A 140 37.81 -21.88 -0.94
N VAL A 141 37.93 -21.24 -2.11
CA VAL A 141 38.24 -21.95 -3.36
C VAL A 141 39.49 -21.31 -3.96
N THR A 142 40.61 -21.41 -3.24
CA THR A 142 41.92 -21.17 -3.83
C THR A 142 42.72 -22.45 -3.72
N GLU A 143 42.56 -23.24 -4.77
CA GLU A 143 43.46 -24.25 -5.31
C GLU A 143 44.89 -24.14 -4.74
N ALA A 144 45.32 -25.12 -3.95
CA ALA A 144 46.72 -25.26 -3.57
C ALA A 144 47.54 -25.56 -4.84
N PRO A 145 48.68 -24.88 -5.08
CA PRO A 145 49.39 -24.99 -6.35
C PRO A 145 50.12 -26.34 -6.45
N LEU A 146 49.91 -27.02 -7.57
CA LEU A 146 50.73 -28.15 -8.00
C LEU A 146 52.15 -27.64 -8.29
N THR A 147 53.15 -28.11 -7.56
CA THR A 147 54.54 -28.08 -8.01
C THR A 147 55.19 -29.42 -7.72
N GLN A 148 55.61 -30.07 -8.81
CA GLN A 148 56.26 -31.38 -8.87
C GLN A 148 57.53 -31.46 -8.01
N ILE A 149 57.75 -32.61 -7.38
CA ILE A 149 59.08 -33.09 -7.02
C ILE A 149 59.20 -34.55 -7.51
N ALA A 150 60.22 -34.78 -8.34
CA ALA A 150 60.62 -36.08 -8.89
C ALA A 150 61.29 -36.97 -7.80
N PRO A 151 61.41 -38.30 -8.02
CA PRO A 151 61.63 -39.29 -6.96
C PRO A 151 63.11 -39.59 -6.68
N THR A 152 63.46 -39.94 -5.45
CA THR A 152 64.75 -40.60 -5.11
C THR A 152 64.65 -41.33 -3.74
N PRO A 153 65.55 -42.29 -3.41
CA PRO A 153 65.22 -43.71 -3.41
C PRO A 153 65.29 -44.34 -2.01
N GLY A 154 64.39 -45.29 -1.72
CA GLY A 154 64.41 -46.09 -0.48
C GLY A 154 65.08 -47.46 -0.70
N PRO A 155 65.95 -47.93 0.23
CA PRO A 155 66.75 -49.15 0.06
C PRO A 155 66.06 -50.40 0.64
N GLY A 156 66.24 -51.55 -0.04
CA GLY A 156 66.14 -52.92 0.51
C GLY A 156 64.72 -53.36 0.91
N THR A 157 64.25 -54.59 0.71
CA THR A 157 64.86 -55.91 0.52
C THR A 157 63.71 -56.90 0.25
N GLY A 158 63.95 -57.98 -0.52
CA GLY A 158 63.08 -59.17 -0.54
C GLY A 158 62.38 -59.41 -1.88
N THR A 159 63.05 -59.93 -2.92
CA THR A 159 63.25 -61.37 -3.22
C THR A 159 62.03 -62.07 -3.86
N GLY A 160 62.21 -62.53 -5.10
CA GLY A 160 61.36 -63.51 -5.83
C GLY A 160 60.69 -62.93 -7.08
N ALA A 161 61.29 -62.93 -8.28
CA ALA A 161 61.28 -64.03 -9.26
C ALA A 161 59.86 -64.58 -9.52
N ALA A 162 59.29 -64.71 -10.73
CA ALA A 162 59.63 -64.47 -12.12
C ALA A 162 58.30 -64.62 -12.94
N PRO A 163 58.26 -64.32 -14.24
CA PRO A 163 57.03 -64.03 -15.01
C PRO A 163 56.55 -65.21 -15.89
N THR A 164 55.32 -65.11 -16.43
CA THR A 164 55.00 -65.67 -17.76
C THR A 164 53.75 -65.01 -18.38
N PRO A 165 53.90 -64.38 -19.56
CA PRO A 165 52.84 -64.11 -20.53
C PRO A 165 52.95 -65.06 -21.75
N MET A 166 51.84 -65.32 -22.48
CA MET A 166 51.76 -65.73 -23.92
C MET A 166 50.39 -66.37 -24.25
N PRO A 167 49.98 -66.52 -25.54
CA PRO A 167 49.94 -65.57 -26.68
C PRO A 167 48.62 -65.67 -27.50
N ALA A 168 48.18 -64.61 -28.22
CA ALA A 168 48.31 -64.31 -29.68
C ALA A 168 47.75 -65.40 -30.64
N PRO A 169 47.21 -65.05 -31.83
CA PRO A 169 47.92 -64.30 -32.89
C PRO A 169 47.37 -62.91 -33.21
#